data_AF-A0AA41VPH0-F1
#
_entry.id   AF-A0AA41VPH0-F1
#
_cell.length_a   1.000
_cell.length_b   1.000
_cell.length_c   1.000
_cell.angle_alpha   90.00
_cell.angle_beta   90.00
_cell.angle_gamma   90.00
#
_symmetry.space_group_name_H-M   'P 1'
#
loop_
_entity.id
_entity.type
_entity.pdbx_description
1 polymer ?
#
loop_
_entity_poly.entity_id
_entity_poly.type
_entity_poly.pdbx_seq_one_letter_code
_entity_poly.pdbx_strand_id
1 'polypeptide(L)'
;MDVDLTPKVSKSVYGGDGGSYFSWSPSDLPMLKEGNIGASKIALQKNGLAMPSYSDSAKVAYILQGKGIVGIYLYEAEMEKVVSIKEGDAMALPFAGEFTEFALTGANGLFTGFTTEFVKELVGSQKGIGIIKVKDGFKMLEPKEEDLKGMVMNCLEAPLDIDIKNGGRVVLLNSKSLPLVKDVGLGADLVRIDAGSMCSPGFSCDSAYQVTYIVRGSGRAQIVVKAGNLFIVPSFFTVSKIADGEGMEWFSIITPPNPEVLQASFNVSPEAEQHFRSKRLNAEIFFSAP
;
A
#
# COMPACT_ATOMS: atom_id res chain seq x y z
N MET A 1 14.07 6.73 -23.12
CA MET A 1 12.62 6.74 -22.91
C MET A 1 12.33 7.91 -22.01
N ASP A 2 11.38 8.76 -22.38
CA ASP A 2 10.87 9.79 -21.47
C ASP A 2 9.98 9.08 -20.44
N VAL A 3 10.33 9.19 -19.17
CA VAL A 3 9.56 8.62 -18.06
C VAL A 3 8.37 9.55 -17.79
N ASP A 4 7.16 9.06 -17.99
CA ASP A 4 5.94 9.81 -17.61
C ASP A 4 5.69 9.69 -16.11
N LEU A 5 6.08 10.72 -15.36
CA LEU A 5 5.79 10.82 -13.92
C LEU A 5 4.44 11.47 -13.62
N THR A 6 3.61 11.77 -14.63
CA THR A 6 2.33 12.48 -14.46
C THR A 6 1.48 11.81 -13.38
N PRO A 7 1.14 12.52 -12.27
CA PRO A 7 0.35 11.94 -11.21
C PRO A 7 -1.04 11.56 -11.75
N LYS A 8 -1.49 10.37 -11.38
CA LYS A 8 -2.82 9.88 -11.75
C LYS A 8 -3.69 9.78 -10.51
N VAL A 9 -4.97 10.07 -10.70
CA VAL A 9 -6.00 9.79 -9.71
C VAL A 9 -6.61 8.42 -10.01
N SER A 10 -7.06 7.73 -8.96
CA SER A 10 -7.77 6.47 -9.13
C SER A 10 -9.16 6.70 -9.72
N LYS A 11 -9.63 5.72 -10.50
CA LYS A 11 -10.97 5.72 -11.10
C LYS A 11 -11.86 4.72 -10.36
N SER A 12 -13.13 5.07 -10.17
CA SER A 12 -14.10 4.15 -9.56
C SER A 12 -14.31 2.96 -10.49
N VAL A 13 -14.19 1.74 -9.95
CA VAL A 13 -14.42 0.50 -10.69
C VAL A 13 -15.83 -0.01 -10.41
N TYR A 14 -16.21 -0.06 -9.13
CA TYR A 14 -17.55 -0.41 -8.68
C TYR A 14 -17.84 0.20 -7.30
N GLY A 15 -19.12 0.27 -6.93
CA GLY A 15 -19.53 0.80 -5.63
C GLY A 15 -21.05 0.87 -5.47
N GLY A 16 -21.48 1.32 -4.30
CA GLY A 16 -22.87 1.55 -3.92
C GLY A 16 -22.96 2.22 -2.56
N ASP A 17 -24.11 2.10 -1.87
CA ASP A 17 -24.38 2.78 -0.59
C ASP A 17 -23.42 2.41 0.56
N GLY A 18 -22.74 1.28 0.43
CA GLY A 18 -21.72 0.80 1.36
C GLY A 18 -20.33 1.41 1.14
N GLY A 19 -20.05 1.96 -0.04
CA GLY A 19 -18.71 2.42 -0.40
C GLY A 19 -18.35 2.18 -1.85
N SER A 20 -17.08 2.38 -2.19
CA SER A 20 -16.58 2.26 -3.57
C SER A 20 -15.16 1.73 -3.60
N TYR A 21 -14.87 0.94 -4.63
CA TYR A 21 -13.54 0.45 -4.97
C TYR A 21 -13.00 1.26 -6.14
N PHE A 22 -11.79 1.76 -6.00
CA PHE A 22 -11.08 2.51 -7.02
C PHE A 22 -9.79 1.79 -7.40
N SER A 23 -9.36 1.92 -8.65
CA SER A 23 -8.08 1.40 -9.11
C SER A 23 -7.33 2.42 -9.95
N TRP A 24 -6.01 2.24 -10.03
CA TRP A 24 -5.20 2.84 -11.07
C TRP A 24 -5.02 1.82 -12.20
N SER A 25 -5.27 2.25 -13.44
CA SER A 25 -5.17 1.39 -14.61
C SER A 25 -3.77 1.47 -15.24
N PRO A 26 -3.17 0.36 -15.67
CA PRO A 26 -1.96 0.38 -16.49
C PRO A 26 -2.11 1.14 -17.82
N SER A 27 -3.34 1.36 -18.29
CA SER A 27 -3.59 2.20 -19.48
C SER A 27 -3.34 3.69 -19.21
N ASP A 28 -3.54 4.14 -17.96
CA ASP A 28 -3.34 5.54 -17.55
C ASP A 28 -1.96 5.75 -16.91
N LEU A 29 -1.41 4.70 -16.28
CA LEU A 29 -0.12 4.68 -15.60
C LEU A 29 0.68 3.43 -16.05
N PRO A 30 1.36 3.48 -17.21
CA PRO A 30 2.04 2.32 -17.82
C PRO A 30 3.07 1.63 -16.90
N MET A 31 3.69 2.40 -16.01
CA MET A 31 4.64 1.90 -15.00
C MET A 31 4.07 0.80 -14.10
N LEU A 32 2.74 0.73 -13.90
CA LEU A 32 2.11 -0.40 -13.19
C LEU A 32 2.35 -1.73 -13.90
N LYS A 33 2.30 -1.74 -15.24
CA LYS A 33 2.58 -2.94 -16.04
C LYS A 33 4.07 -3.27 -16.04
N GLU A 34 4.94 -2.26 -16.15
CA GLU A 34 6.40 -2.45 -16.18
C GLU A 34 6.95 -2.97 -14.85
N GLY A 35 6.37 -2.50 -13.73
CA GLY A 35 6.74 -2.98 -12.39
C GLY A 35 6.02 -4.24 -11.95
N ASN A 36 5.04 -4.74 -12.72
CA ASN A 36 4.12 -5.79 -12.30
C ASN A 36 3.44 -5.48 -10.94
N ILE A 37 2.89 -4.26 -10.82
CA ILE A 37 2.31 -3.74 -9.58
C ILE A 37 0.83 -3.41 -9.78
N GLY A 38 -0.02 -3.88 -8.87
CA GLY A 38 -1.40 -3.45 -8.74
C GLY A 38 -1.54 -2.33 -7.70
N ALA A 39 -2.39 -1.34 -7.98
CA ALA A 39 -2.73 -0.28 -7.02
C ALA A 39 -4.25 -0.06 -6.98
N SER A 40 -4.81 -0.10 -5.77
CA SER A 40 -6.23 0.11 -5.53
C SER A 40 -6.48 0.92 -4.25
N LYS A 41 -7.70 1.45 -4.14
CA LYS A 41 -8.17 2.19 -2.98
C LYS A 41 -9.59 1.78 -2.67
N ILE A 42 -9.86 1.44 -1.43
CA ILE A 42 -11.20 1.09 -0.93
C ILE A 42 -11.69 2.24 -0.05
N ALA A 43 -12.89 2.76 -0.33
CA ALA A 43 -13.54 3.76 0.50
C ALA A 43 -14.86 3.19 1.03
N LEU A 44 -14.93 2.91 2.32
CA LEU A 44 -16.14 2.42 2.97
C LEU A 44 -16.91 3.57 3.61
N GLN A 45 -18.22 3.58 3.42
CA GLN A 45 -19.14 4.43 4.16
C GLN A 45 -19.43 3.81 5.54
N LYS A 46 -20.09 4.54 6.43
CA LYS A 46 -20.61 3.96 7.69
C LYS A 46 -21.42 2.70 7.38
N ASN A 47 -21.17 1.60 8.08
CA ASN A 47 -21.77 0.28 7.82
C ASN A 47 -21.51 -0.26 6.40
N GLY A 48 -20.44 0.19 5.75
CA GLY A 48 -19.93 -0.43 4.54
C GLY A 48 -19.17 -1.70 4.87
N LEU A 49 -19.38 -2.76 4.09
CA LEU A 49 -18.63 -4.01 4.17
C LEU A 49 -18.03 -4.29 2.80
N ALA A 50 -16.70 -4.26 2.71
CA ALA A 50 -15.99 -4.93 1.62
C ALA A 50 -16.16 -6.43 1.83
N MET A 51 -16.83 -7.09 0.90
CA MET A 51 -17.13 -8.51 1.02
C MET A 51 -15.84 -9.33 0.93
N PRO A 52 -15.81 -10.52 1.57
CA PRO A 52 -14.63 -11.37 1.53
C PRO A 52 -14.19 -11.67 0.11
N SER A 53 -12.94 -11.33 -0.20
CA SER A 53 -12.24 -11.72 -1.41
C SER A 53 -11.00 -12.52 -1.05
N TYR A 54 -10.65 -13.45 -1.92
CA TYR A 54 -9.33 -14.04 -1.91
C TYR A 54 -8.43 -13.23 -2.82
N SER A 55 -7.17 -13.08 -2.43
CA SER A 55 -6.14 -12.70 -3.37
C SER A 55 -4.84 -13.41 -3.09
N ASP A 56 -4.16 -13.82 -4.16
CA ASP A 56 -2.86 -14.48 -4.08
C ASP A 56 -1.68 -13.50 -4.09
N SER A 57 -1.88 -12.21 -4.35
CA SER A 57 -0.77 -11.23 -4.39
C SER A 57 -0.45 -10.65 -3.02
N ALA A 58 0.84 -10.56 -2.71
CA ALA A 58 1.31 -9.86 -1.52
C ALA A 58 0.91 -8.37 -1.55
N LYS A 59 0.49 -7.82 -0.42
CA LYS A 59 0.01 -6.42 -0.33
C LYS A 59 0.58 -5.69 0.87
N VAL A 60 0.82 -4.41 0.69
CA VAL A 60 0.93 -3.44 1.79
C VAL A 60 -0.29 -2.52 1.70
N ALA A 61 -1.01 -2.37 2.81
CA ALA A 61 -2.15 -1.47 2.92
C ALA A 61 -1.83 -0.35 3.92
N TYR A 62 -2.35 0.85 3.65
CA TYR A 62 -2.24 2.01 4.54
C TYR A 62 -3.60 2.66 4.72
N ILE A 63 -4.00 2.94 5.96
CA ILE A 63 -5.31 3.49 6.30
C ILE A 63 -5.23 5.01 6.25
N LEU A 64 -5.75 5.57 5.15
CA LEU A 64 -5.70 7.01 4.86
C LEU A 64 -6.54 7.86 5.84
N GLN A 65 -7.66 7.33 6.32
CA GLN A 65 -8.58 8.02 7.24
C GLN A 65 -9.58 7.07 7.88
N GLY A 66 -10.14 7.49 9.01
CA GLY A 66 -11.24 6.79 9.69
C GLY A 66 -10.78 5.60 10.53
N LYS A 67 -11.73 4.70 10.82
CA LYS A 67 -11.49 3.46 11.58
C LYS A 67 -12.43 2.35 11.13
N GLY A 68 -12.02 1.10 11.31
CA GLY A 68 -12.77 -0.06 10.88
C GLY A 68 -12.26 -1.36 11.50
N ILE A 69 -12.78 -2.47 10.98
CA ILE A 69 -12.39 -3.84 11.35
C ILE A 69 -12.02 -4.57 10.07
N VAL A 70 -10.93 -5.33 10.11
CA VAL A 70 -10.48 -6.20 9.02
C VAL A 70 -10.40 -7.62 9.53
N GLY A 71 -11.05 -8.54 8.81
CA GLY A 71 -10.90 -9.98 8.98
C GLY A 71 -9.89 -10.51 7.97
N ILE A 72 -8.91 -11.29 8.44
CA ILE A 72 -7.84 -11.85 7.62
C ILE A 72 -7.73 -13.34 7.88
N TYR A 73 -7.82 -14.11 6.81
CA TYR A 73 -7.49 -15.52 6.81
C TYR A 73 -6.17 -15.72 6.07
N LEU A 74 -5.11 -16.07 6.81
CA LEU A 74 -3.81 -16.41 6.21
C LEU A 74 -3.77 -17.89 5.86
N TYR A 75 -3.04 -18.24 4.81
CA TYR A 75 -2.79 -19.64 4.46
C TYR A 75 -2.14 -20.36 5.65
N GLU A 76 -2.59 -21.58 5.97
CA GLU A 76 -2.18 -22.38 7.15
C GLU A 76 -2.56 -21.82 8.53
N ALA A 77 -3.26 -20.69 8.62
CA ALA A 77 -3.79 -20.23 9.90
C ALA A 77 -4.97 -21.12 10.36
N GLU A 78 -4.96 -21.51 11.63
CA GLU A 78 -6.05 -22.28 12.25
C GLU A 78 -7.31 -21.43 12.48
N MET A 79 -7.15 -20.11 12.63
CA MET A 79 -8.25 -19.18 12.89
C MET A 79 -8.08 -17.88 12.09
N GLU A 80 -9.22 -17.26 11.77
CA GLU A 80 -9.26 -15.89 11.27
C GLU A 80 -8.72 -14.93 12.31
N LYS A 81 -7.91 -13.97 11.86
CA LYS A 81 -7.47 -12.82 12.64
C LYS A 81 -8.41 -11.65 12.41
N VAL A 82 -8.93 -11.08 13.49
CA VAL A 82 -9.83 -9.93 13.42
C VAL A 82 -9.18 -8.74 14.10
N VAL A 83 -8.80 -7.75 13.31
CA VAL A 83 -8.05 -6.58 13.77
C VAL A 83 -8.86 -5.31 13.63
N SER A 84 -8.78 -4.46 14.64
CA SER A 84 -9.28 -3.09 14.54
C SER A 84 -8.21 -2.20 13.91
N ILE A 85 -8.61 -1.34 12.99
CA ILE A 85 -7.71 -0.44 12.26
C ILE A 85 -8.19 1.00 12.37
N LYS A 86 -7.26 1.94 12.32
CA LYS A 86 -7.47 3.39 12.35
C LYS A 86 -6.51 4.12 11.40
N GLU A 87 -6.76 5.40 11.18
CA GLU A 87 -5.87 6.28 10.43
C GLU A 87 -4.40 6.13 10.84
N GLY A 88 -3.52 6.04 9.83
CA GLY A 88 -2.09 5.85 10.03
C GLY A 88 -1.66 4.40 10.19
N ASP A 89 -2.58 3.45 10.36
CA ASP A 89 -2.25 2.04 10.40
C ASP A 89 -1.77 1.56 9.03
N ALA A 90 -0.74 0.73 9.05
CA ALA A 90 -0.26 -0.01 7.91
C ALA A 90 -0.24 -1.52 8.19
N MET A 91 -0.47 -2.30 7.15
CA MET A 91 -0.59 -3.75 7.21
C MET A 91 0.20 -4.40 6.09
N ALA A 92 0.85 -5.52 6.40
CA ALA A 92 1.56 -6.35 5.44
C ALA A 92 0.84 -7.70 5.33
N LEU A 93 0.36 -8.02 4.12
CA LEU A 93 -0.45 -9.21 3.85
C LEU A 93 0.33 -10.14 2.92
N PRO A 94 0.97 -11.20 3.47
CA PRO A 94 1.81 -12.10 2.68
C PRO A 94 0.97 -13.13 1.93
N PHE A 95 1.05 -13.10 0.60
CA PHE A 95 0.45 -14.10 -0.28
C PHE A 95 1.43 -14.39 -1.44
N ALA A 96 1.44 -15.62 -1.97
CA ALA A 96 2.52 -16.16 -2.81
C ALA A 96 2.20 -16.33 -4.31
N GLY A 97 1.27 -15.54 -4.86
CA GLY A 97 0.81 -15.63 -6.26
C GLY A 97 0.90 -14.31 -7.04
N GLU A 98 0.38 -14.34 -8.27
CA GLU A 98 0.73 -13.39 -9.33
C GLU A 98 -0.24 -12.22 -9.52
N PHE A 99 -1.27 -12.06 -8.67
CA PHE A 99 -2.37 -11.07 -8.77
C PHE A 99 -3.66 -11.63 -9.37
N THR A 100 -4.19 -12.67 -8.73
CA THR A 100 -5.59 -13.11 -8.85
C THR A 100 -6.38 -12.52 -7.68
N GLU A 101 -7.52 -11.89 -7.97
CA GLU A 101 -8.50 -11.49 -6.97
C GLU A 101 -9.86 -12.08 -7.38
N PHE A 102 -10.50 -12.83 -6.48
CA PHE A 102 -11.86 -13.31 -6.70
C PHE A 102 -12.72 -13.09 -5.45
N ALA A 103 -13.93 -12.61 -5.68
CA ALA A 103 -14.93 -12.51 -4.64
C ALA A 103 -15.30 -13.94 -4.19
N LEU A 104 -15.40 -14.18 -2.88
CA LEU A 104 -15.87 -15.46 -2.36
C LEU A 104 -17.40 -15.54 -2.44
N THR A 105 -18.07 -14.41 -2.25
CA THR A 105 -19.54 -14.31 -2.17
C THR A 105 -20.09 -13.21 -3.10
N GLY A 106 -21.41 -13.13 -3.22
CA GLY A 106 -22.08 -12.15 -4.08
C GLY A 106 -22.34 -12.65 -5.50
N ALA A 107 -22.87 -11.75 -6.33
CA ALA A 107 -23.31 -12.12 -7.68
C ALA A 107 -22.18 -12.55 -8.63
N ASN A 108 -20.93 -12.16 -8.35
CA ASN A 108 -19.73 -12.57 -9.09
C ASN A 108 -18.79 -13.44 -8.22
N GLY A 109 -19.31 -14.03 -7.14
CA GLY A 109 -18.52 -14.81 -6.20
C GLY A 109 -18.18 -16.20 -6.72
N LEU A 110 -17.09 -16.80 -6.24
CA LEU A 110 -16.64 -18.15 -6.60
C LEU A 110 -17.77 -19.20 -6.52
N PHE A 111 -18.67 -19.07 -5.52
CA PHE A 111 -19.77 -20.01 -5.35
C PHE A 111 -20.80 -20.02 -6.49
N THR A 112 -20.87 -18.98 -7.33
CA THR A 112 -21.78 -18.99 -8.49
C THR A 112 -21.34 -19.95 -9.59
N GLY A 113 -20.09 -20.44 -9.56
CA GLY A 113 -19.58 -21.46 -10.47
C GLY A 113 -20.00 -22.89 -10.11
N PHE A 114 -20.55 -23.13 -8.91
CA PHE A 114 -21.02 -24.44 -8.47
C PHE A 114 -22.49 -24.67 -8.83
N THR A 115 -22.89 -25.93 -8.91
CA THR A 115 -24.29 -26.27 -9.15
C THR A 115 -25.16 -25.86 -7.97
N THR A 116 -26.37 -25.39 -8.26
CA THR A 116 -27.28 -24.83 -7.24
C THR A 116 -27.62 -25.80 -6.11
N GLU A 117 -27.55 -27.11 -6.34
CA GLU A 117 -27.77 -28.15 -5.31
C GLU A 117 -26.80 -28.05 -4.13
N PHE A 118 -25.55 -27.59 -4.35
CA PHE A 118 -24.53 -27.50 -3.31
C PHE A 118 -24.48 -26.13 -2.61
N VAL A 119 -24.92 -25.06 -3.27
CA VAL A 119 -24.68 -23.68 -2.82
C VAL A 119 -25.94 -22.81 -2.79
N LYS A 120 -27.13 -23.41 -2.90
CA LYS A 120 -28.43 -22.70 -3.01
C LYS A 120 -28.61 -21.57 -1.99
N GLU A 121 -28.28 -21.86 -0.74
CA GLU A 121 -28.47 -20.94 0.39
C GLU A 121 -27.37 -19.86 0.43
N LEU A 122 -26.14 -20.22 0.07
CA LEU A 122 -24.99 -19.32 0.02
C LEU A 122 -25.11 -18.27 -1.10
N VAL A 123 -25.45 -18.69 -2.32
CA VAL A 123 -25.57 -17.78 -3.48
C VAL A 123 -26.87 -16.97 -3.43
N GLY A 124 -27.96 -17.53 -2.88
CA GLY A 124 -29.26 -16.86 -2.82
C GLY A 124 -29.36 -15.75 -1.76
N SER A 125 -28.60 -15.87 -0.66
CA SER A 125 -28.71 -14.99 0.51
C SER A 125 -28.01 -13.64 0.34
N GLN A 126 -26.94 -13.57 -0.47
CA GLN A 126 -26.16 -12.35 -0.69
C GLN A 126 -26.02 -12.05 -2.19
N LYS A 127 -26.72 -11.00 -2.65
CA LYS A 127 -26.73 -10.55 -4.06
C LYS A 127 -25.87 -9.31 -4.33
N GLY A 128 -25.27 -8.73 -3.29
CA GLY A 128 -24.37 -7.60 -3.45
C GLY A 128 -23.12 -7.94 -4.26
N ILE A 129 -22.42 -6.91 -4.72
CA ILE A 129 -21.20 -7.03 -5.52
C ILE A 129 -20.11 -6.19 -4.87
N GLY A 130 -19.01 -6.84 -4.48
CA GLY A 130 -17.81 -6.19 -3.96
C GLY A 130 -18.00 -5.49 -2.60
N ILE A 131 -18.67 -4.34 -2.57
CA ILE A 131 -18.92 -3.54 -1.36
C ILE A 131 -20.42 -3.36 -1.15
N ILE A 132 -20.90 -3.72 0.04
CA ILE A 132 -22.32 -3.65 0.40
C ILE A 132 -22.57 -2.76 1.60
N LYS A 133 -23.80 -2.30 1.75
CA LYS A 133 -24.30 -1.66 2.96
C LYS A 133 -24.91 -2.71 3.89
N VAL A 134 -24.41 -2.83 5.12
CA VAL A 134 -25.05 -3.66 6.14
C VAL A 134 -26.06 -2.84 6.95
N LYS A 135 -27.09 -3.52 7.47
CA LYS A 135 -28.13 -2.89 8.30
C LYS A 135 -27.53 -2.45 9.64
N ASP A 136 -28.11 -1.40 10.22
CA ASP A 136 -27.75 -0.99 11.58
C ASP A 136 -27.95 -2.15 12.57
N GLY A 137 -27.00 -2.29 13.51
CA GLY A 137 -27.00 -3.37 14.50
C GLY A 137 -26.48 -4.71 13.99
N PHE A 138 -26.02 -4.80 12.74
CA PHE A 138 -25.29 -5.98 12.26
C PHE A 138 -24.03 -6.20 13.11
N LYS A 139 -23.91 -7.39 13.72
CA LYS A 139 -22.77 -7.73 14.57
C LYS A 139 -21.64 -8.29 13.70
N MET A 140 -20.51 -7.58 13.68
CA MET A 140 -19.25 -8.11 13.15
C MET A 140 -18.53 -8.91 14.25
N LEU A 141 -17.56 -9.73 13.84
CA LEU A 141 -16.64 -10.36 14.77
C LEU A 141 -15.90 -9.30 15.59
N GLU A 142 -15.71 -9.57 16.88
CA GLU A 142 -15.01 -8.66 17.78
C GLU A 142 -13.50 -8.76 17.56
N PRO A 143 -12.81 -7.62 17.37
CA PRO A 143 -11.36 -7.61 17.25
C PRO A 143 -10.68 -8.11 18.53
N LYS A 144 -9.56 -8.81 18.36
CA LYS A 144 -8.73 -9.28 19.49
C LYS A 144 -7.44 -8.48 19.53
N GLU A 145 -7.02 -8.02 20.71
CA GLU A 145 -5.75 -7.30 20.86
C GLU A 145 -4.55 -8.16 20.44
N GLU A 146 -4.62 -9.47 20.69
CA GLU A 146 -3.59 -10.42 20.30
C GLU A 146 -3.40 -10.50 18.77
N ASP A 147 -4.49 -10.33 18.01
CA ASP A 147 -4.47 -10.36 16.55
C ASP A 147 -3.77 -9.14 15.95
N LEU A 148 -3.71 -8.02 16.68
CA LEU A 148 -3.00 -6.81 16.23
C LEU A 148 -1.49 -7.04 16.13
N LYS A 149 -0.94 -7.85 17.05
CA LYS A 149 0.51 -7.98 17.23
C LYS A 149 1.15 -8.56 15.98
N GLY A 150 2.00 -7.75 15.34
CA GLY A 150 2.72 -8.12 14.12
C GLY A 150 1.89 -8.13 12.84
N MET A 151 0.60 -7.76 12.90
CA MET A 151 -0.28 -7.59 11.74
C MET A 151 -0.46 -6.11 11.35
N VAL A 152 -0.47 -5.22 12.35
CA VAL A 152 -0.73 -3.79 12.18
C VAL A 152 0.35 -2.97 12.88
N MET A 153 0.80 -1.90 12.23
CA MET A 153 1.68 -0.88 12.80
C MET A 153 1.10 0.50 12.50
N ASN A 154 0.94 1.35 13.51
CA ASN A 154 0.54 2.73 13.28
C ASN A 154 1.75 3.61 12.95
N CYS A 155 1.85 4.06 11.70
CA CYS A 155 2.97 4.88 11.22
C CYS A 155 2.95 6.32 11.76
N LEU A 156 1.80 6.81 12.25
CA LEU A 156 1.70 8.15 12.85
C LEU A 156 2.17 8.16 14.32
N GLU A 157 2.07 7.02 15.00
CA GLU A 157 2.42 6.83 16.41
C GLU A 157 3.78 6.12 16.61
N ALA A 158 4.34 5.51 15.56
CA ALA A 158 5.60 4.80 15.60
C ALA A 158 6.80 5.74 15.86
N PRO A 159 7.90 5.22 16.44
CA PRO A 159 9.17 5.94 16.51
C PRO A 159 9.64 6.36 15.12
N LEU A 160 10.19 7.57 15.03
CA LEU A 160 10.74 8.10 13.79
C LEU A 160 12.11 7.48 13.50
N ASP A 161 12.31 6.98 12.29
CA ASP A 161 13.62 6.51 11.81
C ASP A 161 14.52 7.70 11.42
N ILE A 162 13.91 8.76 10.88
CA ILE A 162 14.56 10.02 10.55
C ILE A 162 13.70 11.16 11.09
N ASP A 163 14.33 12.10 11.79
CA ASP A 163 13.69 13.33 12.26
C ASP A 163 14.67 14.50 12.09
N ILE A 164 14.47 15.27 11.02
CA ILE A 164 15.23 16.49 10.74
C ILE A 164 14.33 17.67 11.07
N LYS A 165 14.71 18.41 12.12
CA LYS A 165 13.98 19.60 12.58
C LYS A 165 13.77 20.59 11.43
N ASN A 166 12.53 21.03 11.23
CA ASN A 166 12.10 21.94 10.16
C ASN A 166 12.37 21.39 8.74
N GLY A 167 12.63 20.09 8.59
CA GLY A 167 12.93 19.45 7.32
C GLY A 167 11.87 18.40 7.01
N GLY A 168 11.92 17.28 7.74
CA GLY A 168 10.98 16.20 7.57
C GLY A 168 11.22 15.02 8.49
N ARG A 169 10.26 14.10 8.49
CA ARG A 169 10.25 12.87 9.27
C ARG A 169 9.97 11.66 8.40
N VAL A 170 10.57 10.53 8.73
CA VAL A 170 10.34 9.23 8.08
C VAL A 170 10.02 8.17 9.11
N VAL A 171 9.06 7.33 8.78
CA VAL A 171 8.80 6.05 9.45
C VAL A 171 8.91 4.95 8.40
N LEU A 172 9.81 4.00 8.63
CA LEU A 172 10.06 2.86 7.77
C LEU A 172 9.28 1.64 8.25
N LEU A 173 8.59 0.98 7.33
CA LEU A 173 7.99 -0.32 7.58
C LEU A 173 9.06 -1.38 7.31
N ASN A 174 9.55 -1.97 8.39
CA ASN A 174 10.61 -2.97 8.32
C ASN A 174 10.25 -4.20 9.16
N SER A 175 11.02 -5.27 9.03
CA SER A 175 10.75 -6.55 9.71
C SER A 175 10.86 -6.49 11.23
N LYS A 176 11.43 -5.43 11.82
CA LYS A 176 11.44 -5.24 13.28
C LYS A 176 10.12 -4.67 13.77
N SER A 177 9.52 -3.73 13.03
CA SER A 177 8.28 -3.05 13.40
C SER A 177 7.03 -3.81 12.92
N LEU A 178 7.12 -4.46 11.76
CA LEU A 178 6.05 -5.26 11.18
C LEU A 178 6.64 -6.55 10.55
N PRO A 179 6.72 -7.67 11.31
CA PRO A 179 7.45 -8.87 10.91
C PRO A 179 7.04 -9.45 9.56
N LEU A 180 5.76 -9.36 9.19
CA LEU A 180 5.21 -9.89 7.94
C LEU A 180 5.74 -9.17 6.69
N VAL A 181 6.35 -7.98 6.82
CA VAL A 181 6.99 -7.27 5.71
C VAL A 181 8.07 -8.13 5.04
N LYS A 182 8.78 -8.96 5.81
CA LYS A 182 9.80 -9.89 5.26
C LYS A 182 9.20 -10.92 4.31
N ASP A 183 7.96 -11.35 4.58
CA ASP A 183 7.26 -12.41 3.85
C ASP A 183 6.52 -11.84 2.64
N VAL A 184 6.11 -10.56 2.73
CA VAL A 184 5.53 -9.80 1.62
C VAL A 184 6.58 -9.45 0.56
N GLY A 185 7.85 -9.28 0.95
CA GLY A 185 8.93 -8.92 0.04
C GLY A 185 8.86 -7.48 -0.48
N LEU A 186 7.96 -6.63 0.05
CA LEU A 186 7.82 -5.21 -0.27
C LEU A 186 8.38 -4.36 0.89
N GLY A 187 9.03 -3.24 0.57
CA GLY A 187 9.31 -2.17 1.54
C GLY A 187 8.19 -1.14 1.54
N ALA A 188 8.12 -0.32 2.59
CA ALA A 188 7.23 0.84 2.60
C ALA A 188 7.72 1.91 3.59
N ASP A 189 7.29 3.14 3.34
CA ASP A 189 7.61 4.29 4.18
C ASP A 189 6.42 5.26 4.29
N LEU A 190 6.36 5.96 5.41
CA LEU A 190 5.58 7.17 5.56
C LEU A 190 6.56 8.34 5.70
N VAL A 191 6.49 9.29 4.78
CA VAL A 191 7.33 10.48 4.79
C VAL A 191 6.49 11.74 4.92
N ARG A 192 6.93 12.63 5.81
CA ARG A 192 6.29 13.91 6.10
C ARG A 192 7.34 15.01 6.04
N ILE A 193 7.22 15.93 5.12
CA ILE A 193 8.13 17.10 5.04
C ILE A 193 7.38 18.37 5.40
N ASP A 194 8.08 19.27 6.09
CA ASP A 194 7.51 20.54 6.55
C ASP A 194 7.32 21.52 5.38
N ALA A 195 6.60 22.61 5.63
CA ALA A 195 6.32 23.63 4.62
C ALA A 195 7.60 24.19 3.98
N GLY A 196 7.66 24.19 2.65
CA GLY A 196 8.81 24.67 1.88
C GLY A 196 10.07 23.78 1.95
N SER A 197 10.04 22.70 2.74
CA SER A 197 11.17 21.77 2.85
C SER A 197 11.28 20.86 1.61
N MET A 198 12.47 20.31 1.43
CA MET A 198 12.82 19.46 0.30
C MET A 198 13.31 18.09 0.79
N CYS A 199 12.77 17.03 0.21
CA CYS A 199 13.45 15.74 0.18
C CYS A 199 14.50 15.78 -0.93
N SER A 200 15.77 15.58 -0.57
CA SER A 200 16.91 15.61 -1.48
C SER A 200 16.66 14.70 -2.69
N PRO A 201 17.24 14.98 -3.87
CA PRO A 201 17.22 14.04 -4.98
C PRO A 201 17.79 12.69 -4.54
N GLY A 202 16.91 11.74 -4.27
CA GLY A 202 17.24 10.37 -3.93
C GLY A 202 17.25 9.52 -5.20
N PHE A 203 18.07 8.48 -5.19
CA PHE A 203 18.00 7.43 -6.20
C PHE A 203 17.38 6.18 -5.57
N SER A 204 16.36 5.58 -6.19
CA SER A 204 16.16 4.14 -6.11
C SER A 204 17.30 3.49 -6.93
N CYS A 205 18.49 3.44 -6.35
CA CYS A 205 19.67 2.82 -6.98
C CYS A 205 19.64 1.29 -6.92
N ASP A 206 18.56 0.74 -6.40
CA ASP A 206 18.21 -0.65 -6.45
C ASP A 206 17.09 -0.76 -7.48
N SER A 207 16.98 -1.87 -8.20
CA SER A 207 16.05 -2.04 -9.33
C SER A 207 14.56 -2.06 -8.91
N ALA A 208 14.22 -1.33 -7.86
CA ALA A 208 12.94 -1.16 -7.21
C ALA A 208 12.15 0.01 -7.80
N TYR A 209 10.86 -0.22 -8.00
CA TYR A 209 9.87 0.81 -8.24
C TYR A 209 9.41 1.38 -6.89
N GLN A 210 9.35 2.71 -6.79
CA GLN A 210 8.74 3.39 -5.66
C GLN A 210 7.36 3.89 -6.08
N VAL A 211 6.31 3.21 -5.62
CA VAL A 211 4.92 3.64 -5.80
C VAL A 211 4.58 4.64 -4.71
N THR A 212 4.40 5.91 -5.09
CA THR A 212 4.19 7.01 -4.15
C THR A 212 2.75 7.51 -4.22
N TYR A 213 2.03 7.49 -3.09
CA TYR A 213 0.70 8.09 -2.96
C TYR A 213 0.75 9.30 -2.02
N ILE A 214 0.35 10.48 -2.50
CA ILE A 214 0.27 11.69 -1.68
C ILE A 214 -0.96 11.59 -0.77
N VAL A 215 -0.72 11.51 0.53
CA VAL A 215 -1.76 11.38 1.56
C VAL A 215 -2.33 12.77 1.89
N ARG A 216 -1.46 13.76 2.12
CA ARG A 216 -1.84 15.13 2.51
C ARG A 216 -0.92 16.17 1.88
N GLY A 217 -1.43 17.41 1.80
CA GLY A 217 -0.69 18.55 1.29
C GLY A 217 -0.46 18.52 -0.22
N SER A 218 0.50 19.33 -0.65
CA SER A 218 0.91 19.46 -2.05
C SER A 218 2.36 19.87 -2.18
N GLY A 219 2.89 19.72 -3.38
CA GLY A 219 4.27 20.06 -3.67
C GLY A 219 4.64 19.77 -5.12
N ARG A 220 5.93 19.59 -5.36
CA ARG A 220 6.48 19.30 -6.69
C ARG A 220 7.47 18.15 -6.64
N ALA A 221 7.27 17.18 -7.53
CA ALA A 221 8.16 16.03 -7.74
C ALA A 221 8.67 15.98 -9.20
N GLN A 222 9.09 17.15 -9.74
CA GLN A 222 9.17 17.57 -11.16
C GLN A 222 7.90 18.27 -11.67
N ILE A 223 6.75 17.72 -11.33
CA ILE A 223 5.43 18.28 -11.64
C ILE A 223 4.64 18.46 -10.36
N VAL A 224 3.58 19.26 -10.44
CA VAL A 224 2.72 19.54 -9.29
C VAL A 224 2.01 18.26 -8.86
N VAL A 225 2.13 17.93 -7.58
CA VAL A 225 1.48 16.79 -6.94
C VAL A 225 0.65 17.28 -5.75
N LYS A 226 -0.46 16.61 -5.49
CA LYS A 226 -1.37 16.93 -4.37
C LYS A 226 -2.02 15.67 -3.80
N ALA A 227 -2.59 15.78 -2.61
CA ALA A 227 -3.34 14.70 -1.97
C ALA A 227 -4.28 13.96 -2.94
N GLY A 228 -4.21 12.63 -2.92
CA GLY A 228 -4.95 11.73 -3.82
C GLY A 228 -4.24 11.38 -5.12
N ASN A 229 -3.10 11.98 -5.41
CA ASN A 229 -2.26 11.62 -6.54
C ASN A 229 -1.40 10.39 -6.24
N LEU A 230 -1.25 9.53 -7.24
CA LEU A 230 -0.29 8.44 -7.27
C LEU A 230 0.64 8.61 -8.47
N PHE A 231 1.93 8.42 -8.25
CA PHE A 231 2.94 8.33 -9.29
C PHE A 231 3.95 7.23 -8.95
N ILE A 232 4.66 6.73 -9.95
CA ILE A 232 5.64 5.66 -9.78
C ILE A 232 6.98 6.20 -10.23
N VAL A 233 7.95 6.16 -9.34
CA VAL A 233 9.35 6.46 -9.66
C VAL A 233 9.98 5.14 -10.13
N PRO A 234 10.43 5.05 -11.39
CA PRO A 234 11.13 3.87 -11.88
C PRO A 234 12.46 3.66 -11.16
N SER A 235 12.97 2.44 -11.28
CA SER A 235 14.33 2.08 -10.95
C SER A 235 15.35 3.03 -11.60
N PHE A 236 16.37 3.43 -10.84
CA PHE A 236 17.46 4.31 -11.26
C PHE A 236 17.05 5.74 -11.65
N PHE A 237 15.81 6.13 -11.39
CA PHE A 237 15.33 7.47 -11.71
C PHE A 237 15.47 8.40 -10.50
N THR A 238 16.02 9.60 -10.71
CA THR A 238 16.18 10.59 -9.64
C THR A 238 14.95 11.48 -9.55
N VAL A 239 14.38 11.59 -8.35
CA VAL A 239 13.33 12.56 -8.07
C VAL A 239 13.61 13.28 -6.76
N SER A 240 13.40 14.60 -6.76
CA SER A 240 13.33 15.40 -5.54
C SER A 240 11.90 15.84 -5.34
N LYS A 241 11.47 15.92 -4.08
CA LYS A 241 10.13 16.34 -3.70
C LYS A 241 10.23 17.60 -2.83
N ILE A 242 9.57 18.68 -3.24
CA ILE A 242 9.54 19.96 -2.50
C ILE A 242 8.11 20.21 -2.05
N ALA A 243 7.89 20.50 -0.77
CA ALA A 243 6.56 20.82 -0.26
C ALA A 243 6.18 22.28 -0.54
N ASP A 244 4.89 22.49 -0.74
CA ASP A 244 4.30 23.83 -0.74
C ASP A 244 4.17 24.36 0.72
N GLY A 245 3.48 25.48 0.91
CA GLY A 245 3.39 26.19 2.19
C GLY A 245 2.64 25.46 3.33
N GLU A 246 1.97 24.35 3.05
CA GLU A 246 1.25 23.54 4.06
C GLU A 246 2.00 22.24 4.43
N GLY A 247 3.17 22.00 3.83
CA GLY A 247 3.87 20.73 3.95
C GLY A 247 3.32 19.66 2.98
N MET A 248 3.94 18.49 3.01
CA MET A 248 3.54 17.36 2.17
C MET A 248 3.78 16.03 2.88
N GLU A 249 2.82 15.10 2.74
CA GLU A 249 2.86 13.76 3.32
C GLU A 249 2.54 12.73 2.24
N TRP A 250 3.35 11.68 2.16
CA TRP A 250 3.11 10.56 1.25
C TRP A 250 3.46 9.24 1.90
N PHE A 251 2.78 8.20 1.42
CA PHE A 251 3.09 6.81 1.73
C PHE A 251 3.65 6.15 0.48
N SER A 252 4.78 5.47 0.61
CA SER A 252 5.40 4.74 -0.50
C SER A 252 5.36 3.24 -0.27
N ILE A 253 5.17 2.49 -1.35
CA ILE A 253 5.44 1.05 -1.40
C ILE A 253 6.60 0.85 -2.36
N ILE A 254 7.63 0.14 -1.90
CA ILE A 254 8.88 -0.08 -2.61
C ILE A 254 8.95 -1.56 -2.97
N THR A 255 9.09 -1.89 -4.25
CA THR A 255 9.27 -3.28 -4.67
C THR A 255 10.67 -3.77 -4.29
N PRO A 256 10.89 -5.08 -4.09
CA PRO A 256 12.24 -5.56 -3.83
C PRO A 256 13.10 -5.32 -5.07
N PRO A 257 14.36 -4.91 -4.91
CA PRO A 257 15.26 -4.79 -6.03
C PRO A 257 15.68 -6.17 -6.57
N ASN A 258 15.77 -6.29 -7.89
CA ASN A 258 16.39 -7.42 -8.56
C ASN A 258 17.94 -7.38 -8.38
N PRO A 259 18.51 -8.28 -7.56
CA PRO A 259 19.95 -8.29 -7.25
C PRO A 259 20.82 -8.60 -8.46
N GLU A 260 20.32 -9.33 -9.46
CA GLU A 260 21.09 -9.71 -10.64
C GLU A 260 21.50 -8.49 -11.47
N VAL A 261 20.62 -7.48 -11.54
CA VAL A 261 20.90 -6.23 -12.28
C VAL A 261 22.07 -5.48 -11.66
N LEU A 262 22.13 -5.38 -10.33
CA LEU A 262 23.22 -4.68 -9.64
C LEU A 262 24.52 -5.46 -9.70
N GLN A 263 24.47 -6.77 -9.48
CA GLN A 263 25.64 -7.65 -9.60
C GLN A 263 26.23 -7.58 -11.01
N ALA A 264 25.40 -7.66 -12.05
CA ALA A 264 25.85 -7.55 -13.44
C ALA A 264 26.36 -6.14 -13.79
N SER A 265 25.66 -5.08 -13.37
CA SER A 265 26.01 -3.69 -13.73
C SER A 265 27.31 -3.23 -13.08
N PHE A 266 27.54 -3.63 -11.82
CA PHE A 266 28.73 -3.25 -11.07
C PHE A 266 29.82 -4.33 -11.05
N ASN A 267 29.55 -5.49 -11.66
CA ASN A 267 30.42 -6.68 -11.64
C ASN A 267 30.87 -7.03 -10.20
N VAL A 268 29.93 -7.06 -9.27
CA VAL A 268 30.16 -7.31 -7.84
C VAL A 268 29.57 -8.65 -7.40
N SER A 269 30.18 -9.28 -6.40
CA SER A 269 29.65 -10.51 -5.81
C SER A 269 28.34 -10.23 -5.04
N PRO A 270 27.49 -11.25 -4.82
CA PRO A 270 26.29 -11.13 -3.99
C PRO A 270 26.57 -10.55 -2.60
N GLU A 271 27.69 -10.92 -1.98
CA GLU A 271 28.08 -10.45 -0.64
C GLU A 271 28.44 -8.96 -0.64
N ALA A 272 29.17 -8.48 -1.66
CA ALA A 272 29.51 -7.07 -1.82
C ALA A 272 28.26 -6.22 -2.12
N GLU A 273 27.34 -6.76 -2.91
CA GLU A 273 26.06 -6.15 -3.22
C GLU A 273 25.18 -6.02 -1.96
N GLN A 274 25.07 -7.09 -1.18
CA GLN A 274 24.34 -7.10 0.09
C GLN A 274 24.94 -6.12 1.11
N HIS A 275 26.28 -6.04 1.19
CA HIS A 275 26.96 -5.09 2.05
C HIS A 275 26.62 -3.65 1.67
N PHE A 276 26.65 -3.32 0.37
CA PHE A 276 26.35 -1.99 -0.13
C PHE A 276 24.88 -1.59 0.11
N ARG A 277 23.94 -2.51 -0.07
CA ARG A 277 22.52 -2.32 0.28
C ARG A 277 22.34 -1.96 1.75
N SER A 278 23.04 -2.64 2.66
CA SER A 278 22.89 -2.44 4.11
C SER A 278 23.23 -1.02 4.58
N LYS A 279 24.06 -0.29 3.83
CA LYS A 279 24.49 1.08 4.14
C LYS A 279 23.56 2.17 3.59
N ARG A 280 22.65 1.83 2.67
CA ARG A 280 21.86 2.79 1.88
C ARG A 280 20.48 3.10 2.44
N LEU A 281 19.89 2.20 3.23
CA LEU A 281 18.58 2.40 3.88
C LEU A 281 18.52 3.64 4.81
N ASN A 282 19.65 4.32 5.03
CA ASN A 282 19.80 5.47 5.91
C ASN A 282 19.81 6.84 5.18
N ALA A 283 19.58 6.90 3.86
CA ALA A 283 19.88 8.09 3.07
C ALA A 283 18.66 8.72 2.38
N GLU A 284 17.65 9.13 3.14
CA GLU A 284 16.81 10.27 2.75
C GLU A 284 17.24 11.49 3.56
N ILE A 285 17.81 12.50 2.88
CA ILE A 285 18.24 13.75 3.52
C ILE A 285 17.16 14.79 3.26
N PHE A 286 16.57 15.34 4.33
CA PHE A 286 15.69 16.50 4.24
C PHE A 286 16.49 17.79 4.38
N PHE A 287 16.16 18.77 3.55
CA PHE A 287 16.62 20.14 3.67
C PHE A 287 15.45 21.01 4.12
N SER A 288 15.66 21.78 5.18
CA SER A 288 14.70 22.78 5.62
C SER A 288 14.50 23.87 4.57
N ALA A 289 13.35 24.53 4.61
CA ALA A 289 13.14 25.74 3.84
C ALA A 289 14.26 26.78 4.13
N PRO A 290 14.76 27.50 3.10
CA PRO A 290 15.78 28.53 3.26
C PRO A 290 15.32 29.73 4.08
#